data_AF-Q9U890-F1
#
_entry.id   AF-Q9U890-F1
#
_cell.length_a   1.000
_cell.length_b   1.000
_cell.length_c   1.000
_cell.angle_alpha   90.00
_cell.angle_beta   90.00
_cell.angle_gamma   90.00
#
_symmetry.space_group_name_H-M   'P 1'
#
loop_
_entity.id
_entity.type
_entity.pdbx_description
1 polymer ?
#
loop_
_entity_poly.entity_id
_entity_poly.type
_entity_poly.pdbx_seq_one_letter_code
_entity_poly.pdbx_strand_id
1 'polypeptide(L)'
;VVVWGPTQEEHDTRLKQVLDIARKANLKLNKDKCEFNVKQLTFIGDLISEQGVQPDPKKVSAILNMERPKCKQDVQRFLGMIN
;
A
#
# COMPACT_ATOMS: atom_id res chain seq x y z
N VAL A 1 5.91 -1.18 -7.04
CA VAL A 1 5.44 -2.28 -7.89
C VAL A 1 4.84 -3.31 -6.97
N VAL A 2 3.62 -3.76 -7.24
CA VAL A 2 2.95 -4.82 -6.46
C VAL A 2 2.78 -6.01 -7.39
N VAL A 3 3.09 -7.21 -6.89
CA VAL A 3 2.91 -8.47 -7.61
C VAL A 3 1.93 -9.32 -6.80
N TRP A 4 0.86 -9.80 -7.44
CA TRP A 4 -0.12 -10.68 -6.81
C TRP A 4 -0.47 -11.85 -7.75
N GLY A 5 -0.92 -12.96 -7.17
CA GLY A 5 -1.42 -14.13 -7.88
C GLY A 5 -2.36 -14.94 -6.99
N PRO A 6 -3.35 -15.65 -7.57
CA PRO A 6 -4.28 -16.48 -6.80
C PRO A 6 -3.64 -17.75 -6.24
N THR A 7 -2.54 -18.21 -6.85
CA THR A 7 -1.74 -19.35 -6.38
C THR A 7 -0.28 -18.93 -6.22
N GLN A 8 0.47 -19.68 -5.41
CA GLN A 8 1.90 -19.45 -5.22
C GLN A 8 2.68 -19.56 -6.54
N GLU A 9 2.35 -20.55 -7.36
CA GLU A 9 3.01 -20.79 -8.64
C GLU A 9 2.81 -19.62 -9.63
N GLU A 10 1.59 -19.08 -9.68
CA GLU A 10 1.28 -17.94 -10.53
C GLU A 10 1.94 -16.66 -10.00
N HIS A 11 1.92 -16.45 -8.68
CA HIS A 11 2.62 -15.35 -8.03
C HIS A 11 4.12 -15.38 -8.34
N ASP A 12 4.78 -16.54 -8.17
CA ASP A 12 6.21 -16.69 -8.36
C ASP A 12 6.63 -16.52 -9.82
N THR A 13 5.79 -17.00 -10.74
CA THR A 13 5.98 -16.79 -12.18
C THR A 13 5.93 -15.30 -12.54
N ARG A 14 4.92 -14.58 -12.06
CA ARG A 14 4.79 -13.12 -12.27
C ARG A 14 5.94 -12.36 -11.62
N LEU A 15 6.33 -12.74 -10.40
CA LEU A 15 7.44 -12.12 -9.69
C LEU A 15 8.75 -12.25 -10.48
N LYS A 16 9.03 -13.44 -11.00
CA LYS A 16 10.21 -13.69 -11.82
C LYS A 16 10.23 -12.81 -13.07
N GLN A 17 9.11 -12.70 -13.78
CA GLN A 17 8.98 -11.82 -14.95
C GLN A 17 9.26 -10.36 -14.60
N VAL A 18 8.70 -9.86 -13.50
CA VAL A 18 8.90 -8.48 -13.03
C VAL A 18 10.38 -8.22 -12.71
N LEU A 19 11.04 -9.16 -12.02
CA LEU A 19 12.46 -9.06 -11.71
C LEU A 19 13.34 -9.09 -12.97
N ASP A 20 13.01 -9.92 -13.96
CA ASP A 20 13.72 -9.95 -15.24
C ASP A 20 13.55 -8.65 -16.02
N ILE A 21 12.34 -8.08 -16.05
CA ILE A 21 12.09 -6.77 -16.68
C ILE A 21 12.87 -5.67 -15.95
N ALA A 22 12.85 -5.66 -14.62
CA ALA A 22 13.60 -4.69 -13.83
C ALA A 22 15.11 -4.76 -14.11
N ARG A 23 15.69 -5.98 -14.20
CA ARG A 23 17.09 -6.17 -14.59
C ARG A 23 17.37 -5.65 -15.99
N LYS A 24 16.53 -5.98 -16.98
CA LYS A 24 16.69 -5.51 -18.37
C LYS A 24 16.59 -3.98 -18.47
N ALA A 25 15.75 -3.36 -17.66
CA ALA A 25 15.61 -1.91 -17.57
C ALA A 25 16.70 -1.23 -16.71
N ASN A 26 17.67 -1.99 -16.19
CA ASN A 26 18.71 -1.52 -15.27
C ASN A 26 18.17 -0.81 -14.01
N LEU A 27 16.97 -1.22 -13.56
CA LEU A 27 16.35 -0.74 -12.33
C LEU A 27 16.92 -1.51 -11.13
N LYS A 28 17.45 -0.78 -10.15
CA LYS A 28 17.90 -1.34 -8.87
C LYS A 28 16.80 -1.25 -7.84
N LEU A 29 16.32 -2.39 -7.38
CA LEU A 29 15.37 -2.49 -6.27
C LEU A 29 16.13 -2.43 -4.94
N ASN A 30 15.61 -1.65 -3.99
CA ASN A 30 16.15 -1.61 -2.64
C ASN A 30 15.65 -2.82 -1.84
N LYS A 31 16.55 -3.74 -1.49
CA LYS A 31 16.21 -4.95 -0.72
C LYS A 31 15.54 -4.65 0.61
N ASP A 32 15.96 -3.60 1.33
CA ASP A 32 15.38 -3.25 2.63
C ASP A 32 13.93 -2.77 2.54
N LYS A 33 13.49 -2.38 1.33
CA LYS A 33 12.13 -1.94 1.04
C LYS A 33 11.32 -2.97 0.25
N CYS A 34 11.89 -4.13 -0.05
CA CYS A 34 11.22 -5.18 -0.80
C CYS A 34 10.76 -6.29 0.14
N GLU A 35 9.45 -6.46 0.23
CA GLU A 35 8.81 -7.57 0.93
C GLU A 35 8.38 -8.61 -0.10
N PHE A 36 8.72 -9.88 0.13
CA PHE A 36 8.43 -10.99 -0.77
C PHE A 36 7.64 -12.07 -0.04
N ASN A 37 6.74 -12.73 -0.75
CA ASN A 37 5.95 -13.86 -0.25
C ASN A 37 5.18 -13.54 1.04
N VAL A 38 4.56 -12.36 1.09
CA VAL A 38 3.75 -11.90 2.21
C VAL A 38 2.27 -12.09 1.89
N LYS A 39 1.48 -12.50 2.89
CA LYS A 39 0.02 -12.59 2.78
C LYS A 39 -0.68 -11.23 2.83
N GLN A 40 0.02 -10.22 3.34
CA GLN A 40 -0.46 -8.85 3.47
C GLN A 40 0.68 -7.87 3.20
N LEU A 41 0.35 -6.74 2.58
CA LEU A 41 1.29 -5.73 2.11
C LEU A 41 0.66 -4.35 2.33
N THR A 42 1.41 -3.37 2.82
CA THR A 42 0.96 -1.97 2.82
C THR A 42 1.50 -1.26 1.58
N PHE A 43 0.62 -0.76 0.72
CA PHE A 43 0.98 -0.01 -0.48
C PHE A 43 0.19 1.30 -0.56
N ILE A 44 0.87 2.44 -0.63
CA ILE A 44 0.28 3.80 -0.71
C ILE A 44 -0.73 4.09 0.45
N GLY A 45 -0.50 3.46 1.60
CA GLY A 45 -1.36 3.61 2.78
C GLY A 45 -2.69 2.87 2.65
N ASP A 46 -2.71 1.81 1.85
CA ASP A 46 -3.76 0.78 1.84
C ASP A 46 -3.10 -0.57 2.16
N LEU A 47 -3.74 -1.34 3.04
CA LEU A 47 -3.39 -2.71 3.38
C LEU A 47 -4.03 -3.66 2.36
N ILE A 48 -3.21 -4.31 1.54
CA ILE A 48 -3.63 -5.33 0.59
C ILE A 48 -3.49 -6.69 1.27
N SER A 49 -4.55 -7.48 1.29
CA SER A 49 -4.59 -8.81 1.89
C SER A 49 -5.38 -9.80 1.02
N GLU A 50 -5.44 -11.07 1.42
CA GLU A 50 -6.31 -12.09 0.78
C GLU A 50 -7.80 -11.67 0.72
N GLN A 51 -8.25 -10.80 1.64
CA GLN A 51 -9.63 -10.28 1.66
C GLN A 51 -9.83 -9.04 0.78
N GLY A 52 -8.80 -8.61 0.05
CA GLY A 52 -8.83 -7.44 -0.82
C GLY A 52 -8.08 -6.23 -0.24
N VAL A 53 -8.36 -5.07 -0.81
CA VAL A 53 -7.77 -3.79 -0.41
C VAL A 53 -8.55 -3.23 0.78
N GLN A 54 -7.89 -3.12 1.92
CA GLN A 54 -8.41 -2.46 3.12
C GLN A 54 -7.65 -1.14 3.33
N PRO A 55 -8.32 -0.07 3.75
CA PRO A 55 -7.61 1.16 4.12
C PRO A 55 -6.66 0.88 5.29
N ASP A 56 -5.47 1.49 5.27
CA ASP A 56 -4.49 1.30 6.35
C ASP A 56 -5.12 1.68 7.70
N PRO A 57 -5.07 0.79 8.72
CA PRO A 57 -5.63 1.07 10.05
C PRO A 57 -5.04 2.35 10.69
N LYS A 58 -3.86 2.80 10.26
CA LYS A 58 -3.30 4.10 10.66
C LYS A 58 -4.08 5.29 10.10
N LYS A 59 -4.57 5.22 8.86
CA LYS A 59 -5.46 6.27 8.30
C LYS A 59 -6.80 6.28 9.04
N VAL A 60 -7.35 5.10 9.31
CA VAL A 60 -8.63 4.97 10.03
C VAL A 60 -8.52 5.52 11.45
N SER A 61 -7.47 5.16 12.19
CA SER A 61 -7.24 5.68 13.55
C SER A 61 -6.97 7.18 13.60
N ALA A 62 -6.31 7.75 12.58
CA ALA A 62 -6.12 9.21 12.49
C ALA A 62 -7.45 9.96 12.35
N ILE A 63 -8.43 9.41 11.62
CA ILE A 63 -9.77 9.99 11.51
C ILE A 63 -10.55 9.81 12.82
N LEU A 64 -10.49 8.62 13.43
CA LEU A 64 -11.20 8.32 14.67
C LEU A 64 -10.71 9.14 15.87
N ASN A 65 -9.41 9.43 15.93
CA ASN A 65 -8.79 10.20 17.01
C ASN A 65 -8.73 11.70 16.72
N MET A 66 -9.34 12.16 15.62
CA MET A 66 -9.28 13.58 15.26
C MET A 66 -10.14 14.41 16.21
N GLU A 67 -9.56 15.43 16.83
CA GLU A 67 -10.30 16.34 17.69
C GLU A 67 -11.37 17.10 16.91
N ARG A 68 -12.50 17.38 17.56
CA ARG A 68 -13.60 18.14 16.96
C ARG A 68 -13.07 19.53 16.55
N PRO A 69 -13.17 19.93 15.26
CA PRO A 69 -12.65 21.21 14.80
C PRO A 69 -13.34 22.35 15.55
N LYS A 70 -12.54 23.29 16.07
CA LYS A 70 -13.02 24.41 16.91
C LYS A 70 -13.11 25.72 16.12
N CYS A 71 -12.46 25.80 14.96
CA CYS A 71 -12.50 26.99 14.12
C CYS A 71 -12.69 26.67 12.63
N LYS A 72 -13.03 27.71 11.84
CA LYS A 72 -13.26 27.61 10.39
C LYS A 72 -12.06 27.01 9.63
N GLN A 73 -10.83 27.29 10.08
CA GLN A 73 -9.60 26.76 9.47
C GLN A 73 -9.45 25.25 9.69
N ASP A 74 -9.86 24.74 10.86
CA ASP A 74 -9.85 23.31 11.16
C ASP A 74 -10.87 22.56 10.30
N VAL A 75 -12.05 23.16 10.08
CA VAL A 75 -13.08 22.60 9.18
C VAL A 75 -12.58 22.51 7.74
N GLN A 76 -11.85 23.53 7.27
CA GLN A 76 -11.25 23.51 5.93
C GLN A 76 -10.14 22.46 5.79
N ARG A 77 -9.29 22.31 6.80
CA ARG A 77 -8.29 21.23 6.84
C ARG A 77 -8.93 19.85 6.84
N PHE A 78 -10.01 19.68 7.61
CA PHE A 78 -10.77 18.43 7.65
C PHE A 78 -11.34 18.09 6.27
N LEU A 79 -11.98 19.04 5.60
CA LEU A 79 -12.51 18.83 4.25
C LEU A 79 -11.41 18.45 3.26
N GLY A 80 -10.22 19.07 3.37
CA GLY A 80 -9.07 18.76 2.53
C GLY A 80 -8.41 17.40 2.80
N MET A 81 -8.65 16.79 3.97
CA MET A 81 -8.15 15.45 4.29
C MET A 81 -9.11 14.32 3.86
N ILE A 82 -10.38 14.64 3.61
CA ILE A 82 -11.42 13.67 3.21
C ILE A 82 -11.55 13.56 1.69
N ASN A 83 -11.26 14.63 0.95
CA ASN A 83 -11.21 14.65 -0.52
C ASN A 83 -9.96 13.95 -1.06
#